data_AF-A0A368KNM4-F1
#
_entry.id   AF-A0A368KNM4-F1
#
_cell.length_a   1.000
_cell.length_b   1.000
_cell.length_c   1.000
_cell.angle_alpha   90.00
_cell.angle_beta   90.00
_cell.angle_gamma   90.00
#
_symmetry.space_group_name_H-M   'P 1'
#
loop_
_entity.id
_entity.type
_entity.pdbx_description
1 polymer ?
#
loop_
_entity_poly.entity_id
_entity_poly.type
_entity_poly.pdbx_seq_one_letter_code
_entity_poly.pdbx_strand_id
1 'polypeptide(L)'
;MRFVCLVLLLVGLGCKPIESLESSDTSSTAKSGESVSPQDWKDPQQVQQDLRRVMAATFEGDVDTLLGLTHEKVLEVVDDPEVAREAMRGVLATFQENNVSMDVLEFTTEPYFLESEKSHFVVIPIRMVLTIDEKKVEAIGYEFGQKKKTESEWKYIAGKKVNPQTVGNLFPDFPSDFKFPEMRMNLL
;
A
#
# COMPACT_ATOMS: atom_id res chain seq x y z
N MET A 1 -2.44 -0.62 32.78
CA MET A 1 -2.29 -1.00 31.36
C MET A 1 -1.89 0.24 30.57
N ARG A 2 -0.62 0.36 30.22
CA ARG A 2 -0.12 1.45 29.36
C ARG A 2 -0.23 0.96 27.92
N PHE A 3 -1.10 1.58 27.13
CA PHE A 3 -1.09 1.44 25.68
C PHE A 3 0.25 1.98 25.17
N VAL A 4 1.10 1.08 24.68
CA VAL A 4 2.34 1.47 24.03
C VAL A 4 1.98 2.00 22.64
N CYS A 5 1.97 3.32 22.53
CA CYS A 5 2.10 4.02 21.25
C CYS A 5 3.36 3.52 20.55
N LEU A 6 3.18 2.73 19.48
CA LEU A 6 4.28 2.35 18.59
C LEU A 6 4.53 3.51 17.60
N VAL A 7 5.16 4.57 18.10
CA VAL A 7 5.66 5.69 17.33
C VAL A 7 7.09 6.00 17.81
N LEU A 8 8.02 6.03 16.84
CA LEU A 8 9.32 6.72 16.81
C LEU A 8 10.60 6.05 17.38
N LEU A 9 11.68 6.22 16.57
CA LEU A 9 13.14 6.34 16.90
C LEU A 9 13.95 5.02 16.96
N LEU A 10 15.18 4.85 16.43
CA LEU A 10 16.26 5.67 15.82
C LEU A 10 17.14 4.73 14.96
N VAL A 11 17.55 5.09 13.74
CA VAL A 11 18.81 5.77 13.39
C VAL A 11 20.08 5.14 13.97
N GLY A 12 20.92 4.64 13.05
CA GLY A 12 22.36 4.54 13.24
C GLY A 12 22.90 3.19 12.78
N LEU A 13 23.59 3.17 11.64
CA LEU A 13 24.93 2.59 11.48
C LEU A 13 25.42 2.71 10.02
N GLY A 14 26.42 3.57 9.81
CA GLY A 14 27.62 3.25 9.04
C GLY A 14 27.53 3.23 7.51
N CYS A 15 27.72 4.39 6.88
CA CYS A 15 28.13 4.48 5.48
C CYS A 15 29.51 3.84 5.24
N LYS A 16 29.64 3.01 4.21
CA LYS A 16 30.90 2.75 3.49
C LYS A 16 30.68 3.09 2.01
N PRO A 17 31.64 3.74 1.33
CA PRO A 17 31.54 4.07 -0.09
C PRO A 17 31.95 2.84 -0.91
N ILE A 18 31.18 2.51 -1.95
CA ILE A 18 31.63 1.58 -2.99
C ILE A 18 31.48 2.26 -4.35
N GLU A 19 32.57 2.13 -5.10
CA GLU A 19 32.91 2.71 -6.39
C GLU A 19 31.88 2.51 -7.50
N SER A 20 31.80 3.52 -8.35
CA SER A 20 31.22 3.47 -9.68
C SER A 20 31.88 2.39 -10.53
N LEU A 21 31.13 1.73 -11.40
CA LEU A 21 31.62 1.34 -12.73
C LEU A 21 30.45 1.20 -13.72
N GLU A 22 30.47 2.14 -14.66
CA GLU A 22 30.25 2.03 -16.11
C GLU A 22 29.02 1.36 -16.73
N SER A 23 28.51 2.15 -17.67
CA SER A 23 27.53 1.95 -18.72
C SER A 23 27.78 0.76 -19.64
N SER A 24 26.69 0.19 -20.15
CA SER A 24 26.66 -0.29 -21.53
C SER A 24 25.24 -0.18 -22.08
N ASP A 25 25.10 0.73 -23.04
CA ASP A 25 23.98 0.86 -23.95
C ASP A 25 23.70 -0.47 -24.66
N THR A 26 22.43 -0.83 -24.81
CA THR A 26 22.01 -1.61 -25.99
C THR A 26 20.61 -1.24 -26.43
N SER A 27 20.59 -0.78 -27.68
CA SER A 27 19.47 -0.35 -28.50
C SER A 27 18.53 -1.49 -28.90
N SER A 28 17.35 -1.07 -29.39
CA SER A 28 16.37 -1.82 -30.19
C SER A 28 15.38 -2.68 -29.38
N THR A 29 14.07 -2.53 -29.50
CA THR A 29 13.31 -2.47 -30.75
C THR A 29 11.95 -1.85 -30.46
N ALA A 30 11.59 -0.79 -31.19
CA ALA A 30 10.24 -0.23 -31.19
C ALA A 30 9.27 -1.26 -31.79
N LYS A 31 8.47 -1.90 -30.91
CA LYS A 31 7.36 -2.75 -31.33
C LYS A 31 6.18 -1.86 -31.67
N SER A 32 5.80 -1.96 -32.94
CA SER A 32 4.64 -1.35 -33.59
C SER A 32 3.40 -1.35 -32.70
N GLY A 33 2.74 -0.19 -32.64
CA GLY A 33 1.56 0.08 -31.83
C GLY A 33 0.43 -0.91 -32.09
N GLU A 34 0.20 -1.75 -31.09
CA GLU A 34 -1.11 -2.32 -30.85
C GLU A 34 -1.98 -1.17 -30.37
N SER A 35 -3.06 -0.88 -31.09
CA SER A 35 -4.06 0.08 -30.64
C SER A 35 -4.70 -0.48 -29.37
N VAL A 36 -4.10 -0.15 -28.23
CA VAL A 36 -4.65 -0.40 -26.91
C VAL A 36 -5.99 0.34 -26.89
N SER A 37 -7.08 -0.41 -27.11
CA SER A 37 -8.41 0.00 -26.68
C SER A 37 -8.27 0.59 -25.28
N PRO A 38 -8.82 1.79 -24.99
CA PRO A 38 -8.65 2.42 -23.68
C PRO A 38 -8.95 1.40 -22.60
N GLN A 39 -7.91 0.91 -21.94
CA GLN A 39 -8.08 -0.15 -20.96
C GLN A 39 -8.89 0.48 -19.84
N ASP A 40 -10.07 -0.09 -19.57
CA ASP A 40 -10.93 0.42 -18.52
C ASP A 40 -10.17 0.29 -17.20
N TRP A 41 -9.66 1.42 -16.73
CA TRP A 41 -8.85 1.46 -15.52
C TRP A 41 -9.71 1.31 -14.27
N LYS A 42 -11.04 1.41 -14.41
CA LYS A 42 -12.03 1.23 -13.35
C LYS A 42 -12.47 -0.23 -13.28
N ASP A 43 -11.52 -1.11 -12.97
CA ASP A 43 -11.78 -2.54 -12.79
C ASP A 43 -11.84 -2.88 -11.28
N PRO A 44 -13.05 -3.06 -10.70
CA PRO A 44 -13.20 -3.43 -9.30
C PRO A 44 -12.56 -4.78 -8.97
N GLN A 45 -12.61 -5.74 -9.91
CA GLN A 45 -12.10 -7.09 -9.66
C GLN A 45 -10.58 -7.06 -9.53
N GLN A 46 -9.89 -6.33 -10.41
CA GLN A 46 -8.44 -6.17 -10.34
C GLN A 46 -8.01 -5.56 -8.99
N VAL A 47 -8.59 -4.42 -8.59
CA VAL A 47 -8.14 -3.74 -7.36
C VAL A 47 -8.46 -4.53 -6.09
N GLN A 48 -9.56 -5.30 -6.10
CA GLN A 48 -9.89 -6.20 -4.99
C GLN A 48 -8.97 -7.42 -4.96
N GLN A 49 -8.56 -7.95 -6.10
CA GLN A 49 -7.58 -9.05 -6.17
C GLN A 49 -6.20 -8.60 -5.68
N ASP A 50 -5.74 -7.43 -6.13
CA ASP A 50 -4.50 -6.84 -5.65
C ASP A 50 -4.55 -6.61 -4.14
N LEU A 51 -5.68 -6.13 -3.60
CA LEU A 51 -5.78 -5.95 -2.15
C LEU A 51 -5.78 -7.27 -1.38
N ARG A 52 -6.40 -8.34 -1.90
CA ARG A 52 -6.27 -9.67 -1.30
C ARG A 52 -4.80 -10.11 -1.26
N ARG A 53 -4.03 -9.83 -2.32
CA ARG A 53 -2.59 -10.12 -2.37
C ARG A 53 -1.81 -9.31 -1.35
N VAL A 54 -2.09 -8.01 -1.20
CA VAL A 54 -1.48 -7.16 -0.16
C VAL A 54 -1.75 -7.73 1.24
N MET A 55 -3.01 -8.09 1.53
CA MET A 55 -3.39 -8.61 2.84
C MET A 55 -2.76 -9.99 3.11
N ALA A 56 -2.82 -10.92 2.15
CA ALA A 56 -2.17 -12.22 2.27
C ALA A 56 -0.66 -12.06 2.51
N ALA A 57 0.01 -11.24 1.69
CA ALA A 57 1.44 -10.97 1.84
C ALA A 57 1.81 -10.39 3.21
N THR A 58 0.95 -9.52 3.76
CA THR A 58 1.13 -8.96 5.10
C THR A 58 1.09 -10.04 6.19
N PHE A 59 0.07 -10.90 6.19
CA PHE A 59 -0.08 -11.91 7.26
C PHE A 59 0.77 -13.16 7.06
N GLU A 60 1.22 -13.44 5.83
CA GLU A 60 2.10 -14.57 5.50
C GLU A 60 3.59 -14.20 5.56
N GLY A 61 3.92 -12.91 5.67
CA GLY A 61 5.32 -12.45 5.69
C GLY A 61 5.97 -12.37 4.31
N ASP A 62 5.20 -12.31 3.22
CA ASP A 62 5.72 -12.14 1.85
C ASP A 62 6.08 -10.67 1.59
N VAL A 63 7.31 -10.34 1.95
CA VAL A 63 7.82 -8.97 1.86
C VAL A 63 7.96 -8.50 0.41
N ASP A 64 8.34 -9.37 -0.52
CA ASP A 64 8.58 -8.95 -1.90
C ASP A 64 7.26 -8.60 -2.61
N THR A 65 6.20 -9.39 -2.40
CA THR A 65 4.85 -9.02 -2.88
C THR A 65 4.38 -7.73 -2.23
N LEU A 66 4.57 -7.59 -0.91
CA LEU A 66 4.11 -6.41 -0.19
C LEU A 66 4.83 -5.14 -0.66
N LEU A 67 6.16 -5.17 -0.80
CA LEU A 67 6.94 -4.05 -1.34
C LEU A 67 6.52 -3.72 -2.77
N GLY A 68 6.31 -4.74 -3.61
CA GLY A 68 5.90 -4.57 -5.00
C GLY A 68 4.54 -3.89 -5.16
N LEU A 69 3.63 -4.07 -4.19
CA LEU A 69 2.29 -3.48 -4.22
C LEU A 69 2.17 -2.21 -3.36
N THR A 70 3.16 -1.90 -2.52
CA THR A 70 3.14 -0.72 -1.65
C THR A 70 3.52 0.53 -2.43
N HIS A 71 2.81 1.63 -2.18
CA HIS A 71 3.10 2.92 -2.79
C HIS A 71 4.42 3.52 -2.29
N GLU A 72 5.17 4.17 -3.19
CA GLU A 72 6.48 4.75 -2.92
C GLU A 72 6.47 5.73 -1.74
N LYS A 73 5.40 6.52 -1.57
CA LYS A 73 5.19 7.42 -0.41
C LYS A 73 5.27 6.74 0.96
N VAL A 74 5.02 5.43 1.05
CA VAL A 74 5.21 4.65 2.28
C VAL A 74 6.68 4.27 2.46
N LEU A 75 7.40 4.06 1.36
CA LEU A 75 8.80 3.66 1.31
C LEU A 75 9.78 4.84 1.36
N GLU A 76 9.33 6.06 1.04
CA GLU A 76 10.11 7.32 0.99
C GLU A 76 10.86 7.68 2.28
N VAL A 77 10.59 6.98 3.39
CA VAL A 77 11.38 7.12 4.63
C VAL A 77 12.76 6.46 4.51
N VAL A 78 13.01 5.69 3.44
CA VAL A 78 14.20 4.88 3.25
C VAL A 78 14.68 4.95 1.79
N ASP A 79 15.87 5.52 1.58
CA ASP A 79 16.47 5.64 0.24
C ASP A 79 17.06 4.32 -0.29
N ASP A 80 17.30 3.35 0.60
CA ASP A 80 17.88 2.04 0.27
C ASP A 80 16.79 0.93 0.28
N PRO A 81 16.52 0.29 -0.88
CA PRO A 81 15.55 -0.80 -0.98
C PRO A 81 15.78 -1.96 -0.02
N GLU A 82 17.03 -2.28 0.34
CA GLU A 82 17.33 -3.35 1.29
C GLU A 82 16.96 -2.95 2.71
N VAL A 83 17.16 -1.69 3.07
CA VAL A 83 16.73 -1.15 4.37
C VAL A 83 15.21 -1.13 4.45
N ALA A 84 14.50 -0.82 3.35
CA ALA A 84 13.05 -0.86 3.30
C ALA A 84 12.53 -2.30 3.46
N ARG A 85 13.18 -3.26 2.81
CA ARG A 85 12.88 -4.70 2.94
C ARG A 85 13.08 -5.17 4.38
N GLU A 86 14.19 -4.81 5.02
CA GLU A 86 14.46 -5.21 6.40
C GLU A 86 13.50 -4.56 7.40
N ALA A 87 13.17 -3.28 7.20
CA ALA A 87 12.16 -2.61 8.00
C ALA A 87 10.79 -3.29 7.87
N MET A 88 10.40 -3.68 6.64
CA MET A 88 9.16 -4.39 6.39
C MET A 88 9.18 -5.77 7.07
N ARG A 89 10.26 -6.54 6.96
CA ARG A 89 10.42 -7.81 7.69
C ARG A 89 10.23 -7.63 9.18
N GLY A 90 10.85 -6.61 9.77
CA GLY A 90 10.72 -6.30 11.19
C GLY A 90 9.26 -6.06 11.58
N VAL A 91 8.52 -5.27 10.79
CA VAL A 91 7.08 -5.04 11.02
C VAL A 91 6.29 -6.35 10.92
N LEU A 92 6.49 -7.15 9.89
CA LEU A 92 5.74 -8.41 9.71
C LEU A 92 6.09 -9.45 10.78
N ALA A 93 7.34 -9.49 11.26
CA ALA A 93 7.74 -10.33 12.38
C ALA A 93 6.95 -9.98 13.65
N THR A 94 6.68 -8.70 13.92
CA THR A 94 5.83 -8.33 15.07
C THR A 94 4.40 -8.88 14.95
N PHE A 95 3.87 -9.03 13.73
CA PHE A 95 2.54 -9.61 13.54
C PHE A 95 2.56 -11.09 13.93
N GLN A 96 3.60 -11.81 13.52
CA GLN A 96 3.78 -13.22 13.88
C GLN A 96 4.00 -13.40 15.39
N GLU A 97 4.84 -12.56 16.01
CA GLU A 97 5.12 -12.59 17.45
C GLU A 97 3.89 -12.34 18.33
N ASN A 98 2.95 -11.50 17.86
CA ASN A 98 1.71 -11.17 18.57
C ASN A 98 0.50 -12.01 18.11
N ASN A 99 0.77 -13.15 17.46
CA ASN A 99 -0.24 -14.08 16.93
C ASN A 99 -1.34 -13.37 16.13
N VAL A 100 -0.95 -12.37 15.33
CA VAL A 100 -1.88 -11.60 14.53
C VAL A 100 -2.25 -12.40 13.29
N SER A 101 -3.53 -12.71 13.13
CA SER A 101 -4.07 -13.34 11.91
C SER A 101 -5.27 -12.58 11.39
N MET A 102 -5.53 -12.73 10.08
CA MET A 102 -6.74 -12.22 9.46
C MET A 102 -7.75 -13.35 9.30
N ASP A 103 -8.87 -13.24 9.99
CA ASP A 103 -9.97 -14.21 9.91
C ASP A 103 -10.89 -13.90 8.72
N VAL A 104 -11.15 -12.61 8.48
CA VAL A 104 -12.12 -12.15 7.47
C VAL A 104 -11.56 -10.92 6.75
N LEU A 105 -11.75 -10.90 5.43
CA LEU A 105 -11.62 -9.71 4.58
C LEU A 105 -12.85 -9.62 3.69
N GLU A 106 -13.61 -8.54 3.84
CA GLU A 106 -14.82 -8.25 3.08
C GLU A 106 -14.72 -6.88 2.43
N PHE A 107 -15.16 -6.77 1.18
CA PHE A 107 -15.34 -5.50 0.49
C PHE A 107 -16.76 -5.02 0.77
N THR A 108 -16.89 -3.91 1.50
CA THR A 108 -18.20 -3.51 2.05
C THR A 108 -19.08 -2.79 1.03
N THR A 109 -18.46 -2.13 0.04
CA THR A 109 -19.14 -1.50 -1.09
C THR A 109 -18.25 -1.56 -2.33
N GLU A 110 -18.78 -1.14 -3.48
CA GLU A 110 -17.97 -0.92 -4.69
C GLU A 110 -16.83 0.09 -4.42
N PRO A 111 -15.64 -0.10 -5.02
CA PRO A 111 -14.55 0.86 -4.95
C PRO A 111 -14.92 2.20 -5.58
N TYR A 112 -14.46 3.30 -4.98
CA TYR A 112 -14.59 4.63 -5.55
C TYR A 112 -13.40 4.91 -6.46
N PHE A 113 -13.63 4.96 -7.76
CA PHE A 113 -12.62 5.32 -8.75
C PHE A 113 -12.64 6.82 -9.04
N LEU A 114 -11.49 7.47 -8.90
CA LEU A 114 -11.31 8.90 -9.16
C LEU A 114 -10.13 9.13 -10.10
N GLU A 115 -10.07 10.29 -10.73
CA GLU A 115 -8.92 10.66 -11.56
C GLU A 115 -8.55 12.13 -11.38
N SER A 116 -7.29 12.42 -11.67
CA SER A 116 -6.75 13.76 -11.89
C SER A 116 -6.20 13.85 -13.32
N GLU A 117 -5.53 14.96 -13.63
CA GLU A 117 -4.77 15.09 -14.87
C GLU A 117 -3.66 14.03 -15.00
N LYS A 118 -3.07 13.58 -13.88
CA LYS A 118 -1.84 12.76 -13.87
C LYS A 118 -2.07 11.33 -13.39
N SER A 119 -3.14 11.10 -12.64
CA SER A 119 -3.28 9.89 -11.82
C SER A 119 -4.68 9.32 -11.90
N HIS A 120 -4.78 8.01 -11.76
CA HIS A 120 -5.98 7.32 -11.33
C HIS A 120 -5.86 6.99 -9.85
N PHE A 121 -6.97 7.10 -9.14
CA PHE A 121 -7.07 6.78 -7.73
C PHE A 121 -8.21 5.81 -7.50
N VAL A 122 -8.08 5.01 -6.45
CA VAL A 122 -9.15 4.14 -5.96
C VAL A 122 -9.20 4.18 -4.44
N VAL A 123 -10.41 4.28 -3.89
CA VAL A 123 -10.67 4.08 -2.46
C VAL A 123 -11.51 2.83 -2.33
N ILE A 124 -11.01 1.83 -1.62
CA ILE A 124 -11.59 0.48 -1.53
C ILE A 124 -12.09 0.24 -0.11
N PRO A 125 -13.41 0.36 0.15
CA PRO A 125 -13.98 0.13 1.48
C PRO A 125 -13.89 -1.33 1.87
N ILE A 126 -13.39 -1.58 3.08
CA ILE A 126 -13.18 -2.93 3.60
C ILE A 126 -13.68 -3.06 5.04
N ARG A 127 -14.00 -4.31 5.37
CA ARG A 127 -14.18 -4.80 6.72
C ARG A 127 -13.22 -5.97 6.92
N MET A 128 -12.49 -5.94 8.02
CA MET A 128 -11.58 -7.00 8.42
C MET A 128 -11.92 -7.47 9.83
N VAL A 129 -11.78 -8.77 10.06
CA VAL A 129 -11.73 -9.33 11.41
C VAL A 129 -10.34 -9.90 11.61
N LEU A 130 -9.65 -9.37 12.61
CA LEU A 130 -8.31 -9.79 13.00
C LEU A 130 -8.38 -10.53 14.33
N THR A 131 -7.58 -11.58 14.49
CA THR A 131 -7.30 -12.17 15.79
C THR A 131 -5.93 -11.67 16.25
N ILE A 132 -5.82 -11.16 17.48
CA ILE A 132 -4.59 -10.68 18.12
C ILE A 132 -4.56 -11.25 19.53
N ASP A 133 -3.59 -12.11 19.85
CA ASP A 133 -3.52 -12.81 21.15
C ASP A 133 -4.90 -13.35 21.60
N GLU A 134 -5.55 -14.13 20.72
CA GLU A 134 -6.88 -14.74 20.93
C GLU A 134 -8.07 -13.77 20.99
N LYS A 135 -7.85 -12.46 20.92
CA LYS A 135 -8.92 -11.46 20.88
C LYS A 135 -9.27 -11.11 19.45
N LYS A 136 -10.57 -11.03 19.18
CA LYS A 136 -11.07 -10.62 17.86
C LYS A 136 -11.30 -9.12 17.83
N VAL A 137 -10.75 -8.48 16.81
CA VAL A 137 -10.91 -7.06 16.52
C VAL A 137 -11.54 -6.92 15.15
N GLU A 138 -12.69 -6.27 15.09
CA GLU A 138 -13.27 -5.82 13.83
C GLU A 138 -12.70 -4.44 13.48
N ALA A 139 -12.17 -4.33 12.28
CA ALA A 139 -11.74 -3.06 11.68
C ALA A 139 -12.58 -2.78 10.45
N ILE A 140 -13.21 -1.62 10.40
CA ILE A 140 -13.91 -1.10 9.23
C ILE A 140 -13.14 0.12 8.76
N GLY A 141 -12.84 0.17 7.48
CA GLY A 141 -12.10 1.28 6.89
C GLY A 141 -12.00 1.14 5.39
N TYR A 142 -10.87 1.57 4.83
CA TYR A 142 -10.62 1.51 3.41
C TYR A 142 -9.12 1.44 3.14
N GLU A 143 -8.81 1.01 1.92
CA GLU A 143 -7.47 1.03 1.34
C GLU A 143 -7.45 2.03 0.20
N PHE A 144 -6.33 2.73 0.05
CA PHE A 144 -6.14 3.77 -0.95
C PHE A 144 -5.16 3.27 -2.01
N GLY A 145 -5.55 3.31 -3.28
CA GLY A 145 -4.68 2.98 -4.40
C GLY A 145 -4.44 4.18 -5.30
N GLN A 146 -3.22 4.30 -5.83
CA GLN A 146 -2.89 5.20 -6.94
C GLN A 146 -2.26 4.39 -8.06
N LYS A 147 -2.54 4.80 -9.30
CA LYS A 147 -1.83 4.38 -10.50
C LYS A 147 -1.58 5.63 -11.35
N LYS A 148 -0.33 5.96 -11.65
CA LYS A 148 -0.07 7.07 -12.58
C LYS A 148 -0.63 6.71 -13.95
N LYS A 149 -1.10 7.69 -14.73
CA LYS A 149 -1.66 7.43 -16.08
C LYS A 149 -0.63 6.80 -17.05
N THR A 150 0.66 6.93 -16.74
CA THR A 150 1.78 6.33 -17.48
C THR A 150 2.14 4.92 -17.01
N GLU A 151 1.54 4.43 -15.93
CA GLU A 151 1.85 3.15 -15.30
C GLU A 151 0.68 2.16 -15.50
N SER A 152 0.99 0.87 -15.54
CA SER A 152 -0.01 -0.20 -15.67
C SER A 152 -0.49 -0.74 -14.33
N GLU A 153 0.29 -0.56 -13.26
CA GLU A 153 0.08 -1.20 -11.96
C GLU A 153 -0.49 -0.24 -10.93
N TRP A 154 -1.34 -0.77 -10.05
CA TRP A 154 -1.78 -0.05 -8.86
C TRP A 154 -0.78 -0.22 -7.72
N LYS A 155 -0.59 0.85 -6.96
CA LYS A 155 0.16 0.83 -5.69
C LYS A 155 -0.74 1.31 -4.56
N TYR A 156 -0.58 0.69 -3.38
CA TYR A 156 -1.54 0.78 -2.29
C TYR A 156 -0.94 1.39 -1.02
N ILE A 157 -1.80 2.06 -0.25
CA ILE A 157 -1.54 2.62 1.08
C ILE A 157 -2.77 2.39 1.96
N ALA A 158 -2.53 1.97 3.20
CA ALA A 158 -3.56 1.92 4.25
C ALA A 158 -4.32 3.24 4.39
N GLY A 159 -5.65 3.20 4.34
CA GLY A 159 -6.50 4.40 4.41
C GLY A 159 -6.28 5.26 5.65
N LYS A 160 -5.82 4.66 6.76
CA LYS A 160 -5.42 5.41 7.97
C LYS A 160 -4.35 6.48 7.70
N LYS A 161 -3.50 6.29 6.68
CA LYS A 161 -2.45 7.24 6.27
C LYS A 161 -2.96 8.26 5.25
N VAL A 162 -4.02 7.96 4.51
CA VAL A 162 -4.58 8.80 3.44
C VAL A 162 -6.02 9.15 3.77
N ASN A 163 -6.21 10.27 4.44
CA ASN A 163 -7.50 10.73 4.97
C ASN A 163 -7.71 12.23 4.63
N PRO A 164 -8.86 12.84 4.96
CA PRO A 164 -9.12 14.25 4.62
C PRO A 164 -8.03 15.23 5.06
N GLN A 165 -7.31 14.92 6.14
CA GLN A 165 -6.26 15.77 6.71
C GLN A 165 -4.90 15.58 6.03
N THR A 166 -4.62 14.40 5.47
CA THR A 166 -3.31 14.06 4.92
C THR A 166 -3.27 13.98 3.40
N VAL A 167 -4.41 13.72 2.74
CA VAL A 167 -4.47 13.44 1.30
C VAL A 167 -3.89 14.56 0.46
N GLY A 168 -4.18 15.83 0.77
CA GLY A 168 -3.67 16.97 -0.01
C GLY A 168 -2.15 17.13 0.06
N ASN A 169 -1.51 16.66 1.14
CA ASN A 169 -0.05 16.70 1.27
C ASN A 169 0.61 15.51 0.56
N LEU A 170 -0.01 14.32 0.61
CA LEU A 170 0.53 13.11 -0.01
C LEU A 170 0.26 13.06 -1.51
N PHE A 171 -0.92 13.53 -1.92
CA PHE A 171 -1.45 13.49 -3.29
C PHE A 171 -2.11 14.85 -3.62
N PRO A 172 -1.30 15.89 -3.93
CA PRO A 172 -1.80 17.24 -4.17
C PRO A 172 -2.77 17.36 -5.35
N ASP A 173 -2.79 16.38 -6.26
CA ASP A 173 -3.69 16.30 -7.41
C ASP A 173 -4.98 15.50 -7.13
N PHE A 174 -5.16 14.98 -5.91
CA PHE A 174 -6.36 14.24 -5.53
C PHE A 174 -7.60 15.16 -5.44
N PRO A 175 -8.80 14.73 -5.89
CA PRO A 175 -10.02 15.53 -5.79
C PRO A 175 -10.35 15.97 -4.36
N SER A 176 -10.31 17.29 -4.11
CA SER A 176 -10.44 17.86 -2.76
C SER A 176 -11.84 17.76 -2.15
N ASP A 177 -12.87 17.53 -2.98
CA ASP A 177 -14.27 17.44 -2.58
C ASP A 177 -14.70 16.02 -2.18
N PHE A 178 -13.85 15.02 -2.45
CA PHE A 178 -14.13 13.62 -2.11
C PHE A 178 -14.37 13.43 -0.61
N LYS A 179 -15.37 12.61 -0.29
CA LYS A 179 -15.73 12.25 1.09
C LYS A 179 -15.26 10.83 1.37
N PHE A 180 -14.25 10.71 2.22
CA PHE A 180 -13.70 9.42 2.61
C PHE A 180 -14.71 8.61 3.45
N PRO A 181 -14.74 7.28 3.29
CA PRO A 181 -15.50 6.41 4.19
C PRO A 181 -15.06 6.55 5.64
N GLU A 182 -15.98 6.34 6.57
CA GLU A 182 -15.65 6.32 8.00
C GLU A 182 -14.80 5.11 8.37
N MET A 183 -13.90 5.30 9.32
CA MET A 183 -13.08 4.23 9.90
C MET A 183 -13.48 4.00 11.35
N ARG A 184 -13.58 2.73 11.76
CA ARG A 184 -13.84 2.34 13.15
C ARG A 184 -13.20 1.00 13.49
N MET A 185 -12.89 0.83 14.77
CA MET A 185 -12.38 -0.42 15.31
C MET A 185 -13.19 -0.81 16.54
N ASN A 186 -13.62 -2.06 16.58
CA ASN A 186 -14.43 -2.63 17.66
C ASN A 186 -13.75 -3.90 18.16
N LEU A 187 -13.71 -4.09 19.49
CA LEU A 187 -13.43 -5.39 20.08
C LEU A 187 -14.70 -6.25 19.94
N LEU A 188 -14.55 -7.48 19.45
CA LEU A 188 -15.64 -8.45 19.31
C LEU A 188 -15.78 -9.35 20.54
#